data_AF-A7TH75-F1
#
_entry.id   AF-A7TH75-F1
#
_cell.length_a   1.000
_cell.length_b   1.000
_cell.length_c   1.000
_cell.angle_alpha   90.00
_cell.angle_beta   90.00
_cell.angle_gamma   90.00
#
_symmetry.space_group_name_H-M   'P 1'
#
loop_
_entity.id
_entity.type
_entity.pdbx_description
1 polymer ?
#
loop_
_entity_poly.entity_id
_entity_poly.type
_entity_poly.pdbx_seq_one_letter_code
_entity_poly.pdbx_strand_id
1 'polypeptide(L)'
;MEVYVRFNDDVEHDYAFQLDENDTIDNKIKNIFSEDSNVGLSSVMVLRPTVFHERIPIGYSKSVHPGYLTEGGCLIFHYEAGSEKYRVKLDEKTPLMKQLWSGQLILPKWKLSKKNIFIYVTLMLLWLYTDLPDCISPTPGICLTNCLSRALIPVAERFELYHVADKLREEIAVNYSGVLAQWGFFFLHILKILFITLTLTIGMVNPLSFNPWIFIKMRVLTDTPVTPHLKKVLHSIGWLGARRANYDDYQQNFYAYQIGKYGGVVQARRADKNIISIAARPGFSLGKGEGFQSPLEERFTASTFKTLEEKKMFILSEEYFAALEENLKENVDLCQGDIGKMNNEIRRFRRYGLYECNDKIKKLVSDRKSIQKELYPDVTYLEEQERLEPKKEK
;
A
#
# COMPACT_ATOMS: atom_id res chain seq x y z
N MET A 1 -18.79 11.68 -2.45
CA MET A 1 -17.42 11.92 -2.98
C MET A 1 -16.56 10.69 -2.67
N GLU A 2 -15.63 10.31 -3.54
CA GLU A 2 -14.68 9.22 -3.24
C GLU A 2 -13.33 9.80 -2.75
N VAL A 3 -12.68 9.14 -1.80
CA VAL A 3 -11.31 9.46 -1.34
C VAL A 3 -10.48 8.20 -1.24
N TYR A 4 -9.17 8.34 -1.16
CA TYR A 4 -8.27 7.20 -0.96
C TYR A 4 -7.61 7.30 0.41
N VAL A 5 -7.41 6.17 1.08
CA VAL A 5 -6.68 6.09 2.35
C VAL A 5 -5.54 5.10 2.19
N ARG A 6 -4.31 5.54 2.51
CA ARG A 6 -3.13 4.66 2.51
C ARG A 6 -3.05 3.89 3.82
N PHE A 7 -3.03 2.56 3.73
CA PHE A 7 -2.76 1.71 4.89
C PHE A 7 -1.28 1.34 4.96
N ASN A 8 -0.78 1.09 6.17
CA ASN A 8 0.59 0.62 6.41
C ASN A 8 1.73 1.51 5.86
N ASP A 9 1.44 2.75 5.46
CA ASP A 9 2.37 3.61 4.70
C ASP A 9 2.85 2.95 3.38
N ASP A 10 2.03 2.04 2.84
CA ASP A 10 2.34 1.27 1.65
C ASP A 10 1.69 1.90 0.40
N VAL A 11 2.54 2.28 -0.55
CA VAL A 11 2.17 2.93 -1.82
C VAL A 11 1.29 2.07 -2.71
N GLU A 12 1.28 0.74 -2.53
CA GLU A 12 0.47 -0.19 -3.33
C GLU A 12 -0.95 -0.38 -2.78
N HIS A 13 -1.21 0.12 -1.57
CA HIS A 13 -2.40 -0.15 -0.78
C HIS A 13 -3.19 1.12 -0.45
N ASP A 14 -3.47 1.90 -1.50
CA ASP A 14 -4.34 3.08 -1.44
C ASP A 14 -5.79 2.67 -1.74
N TYR A 15 -6.61 2.51 -0.69
CA TYR A 15 -7.98 1.98 -0.81
C TYR A 15 -9.02 3.09 -0.96
N ALA A 16 -10.02 2.86 -1.82
CA ALA A 16 -11.10 3.81 -2.09
C ALA A 16 -12.22 3.72 -1.04
N PHE A 17 -12.64 4.88 -0.54
CA PHE A 17 -13.72 5.07 0.41
C PHE A 17 -14.74 6.08 -0.10
N GLN A 18 -16.02 5.80 0.13
CA GLN A 18 -17.10 6.73 -0.12
C GLN A 18 -17.31 7.62 1.10
N LEU A 19 -17.42 8.92 0.85
CA LEU A 19 -17.74 9.96 1.82
C LEU A 19 -19.07 10.65 1.49
N ASP A 20 -19.82 10.89 2.56
CA ASP A 20 -21.01 11.74 2.57
C ASP A 20 -20.65 13.19 2.95
N GLU A 21 -21.58 14.12 2.77
CA GLU A 21 -21.34 15.57 2.92
C GLU A 21 -20.85 15.99 4.32
N ASN A 22 -21.33 15.29 5.34
CA ASN A 22 -21.05 15.57 6.75
C ASN A 22 -19.96 14.66 7.35
N ASP A 23 -19.33 13.83 6.52
CA ASP A 23 -18.24 12.96 6.99
C ASP A 23 -17.00 13.79 7.31
N THR A 24 -16.41 13.49 8.47
CA THR A 24 -15.20 14.09 9.03
C THR A 24 -14.17 12.98 9.28
N ILE A 25 -12.96 13.35 9.73
CA ILE A 25 -11.99 12.34 10.17
C ILE A 25 -12.52 11.57 11.37
N ASP A 26 -13.08 12.26 12.37
CA ASP A 26 -13.49 11.66 13.63
C ASP A 26 -14.63 10.64 13.48
N ASN A 27 -15.62 10.91 12.62
CA ASN A 27 -16.79 10.03 12.47
C ASN A 27 -16.63 8.95 11.38
N LYS A 28 -15.67 9.08 10.46
CA LYS A 28 -15.52 8.18 9.32
C LYS A 28 -14.15 7.52 9.25
N ILE A 29 -13.10 8.31 9.03
CA ILE A 29 -11.76 7.77 8.75
C ILE A 29 -11.13 7.12 9.99
N LYS A 30 -11.29 7.73 11.17
CA LYS A 30 -10.74 7.21 12.42
C LYS A 30 -11.38 5.87 12.82
N ASN A 31 -12.65 5.67 12.48
CA ASN A 31 -13.37 4.43 12.74
C ASN A 31 -12.75 3.23 12.01
N ILE A 32 -12.16 3.43 10.82
CA ILE A 32 -11.41 2.39 10.10
C ILE A 32 -10.33 1.78 10.99
N PHE A 33 -9.62 2.64 11.74
CA PHE A 33 -8.50 2.25 12.59
C PHE A 33 -8.89 1.87 14.02
N SER A 34 -10.19 1.84 14.34
CA SER A 34 -10.66 1.47 15.68
C SER A 34 -10.30 0.02 16.02
N GLU A 35 -9.93 -0.21 17.28
CA GLU A 35 -9.70 -1.56 17.82
C GLU A 35 -11.00 -2.30 18.13
N ASP A 36 -12.13 -1.59 18.20
CA ASP A 36 -13.44 -2.22 18.37
C ASP A 36 -13.82 -2.97 17.08
N SER A 37 -13.93 -4.30 17.16
CA SER A 37 -14.32 -5.16 16.03
C SER A 37 -15.73 -4.87 15.49
N ASN A 38 -16.56 -4.13 16.21
CA ASN A 38 -17.87 -3.71 15.74
C ASN A 38 -17.85 -2.45 14.88
N VAL A 39 -16.74 -1.70 14.92
CA VAL A 39 -16.63 -0.39 14.30
C VAL A 39 -15.49 -0.33 13.29
N GLY A 40 -14.34 -0.92 13.61
CA GLY A 40 -13.11 -0.78 12.86
C GLY A 40 -12.49 -2.10 12.43
N LEU A 41 -11.36 -1.96 11.75
CA LEU A 41 -10.64 -3.06 11.11
C LEU A 41 -9.32 -3.39 11.83
N SER A 42 -8.81 -2.54 12.73
CA SER A 42 -7.52 -2.74 13.39
C SER A 42 -7.46 -3.96 14.31
N SER A 43 -8.60 -4.57 14.64
CA SER A 43 -8.66 -5.83 15.40
C SER A 43 -8.58 -7.08 14.54
N VAL A 44 -8.86 -6.96 13.24
CA VAL A 44 -8.91 -8.08 12.28
C VAL A 44 -7.84 -7.97 11.20
N MET A 45 -7.34 -6.77 10.95
CA MET A 45 -6.36 -6.46 9.91
C MET A 45 -5.21 -5.63 10.47
N VAL A 46 -4.05 -5.76 9.84
CA VAL A 46 -2.87 -4.99 10.18
C VAL A 46 -2.84 -3.74 9.31
N LEU A 47 -3.16 -2.60 9.92
CA LEU A 47 -3.26 -1.29 9.25
C LEU A 47 -2.12 -0.31 9.57
N ARG A 48 -1.29 -0.66 10.55
CA ARG A 48 -0.09 0.09 10.96
C ARG A 48 1.15 -0.36 10.18
N PRO A 49 2.15 0.51 9.92
CA PRO A 49 3.32 0.16 9.12
C PRO A 49 4.14 -1.02 9.67
N THR A 50 4.32 -1.06 11.00
CA THR A 50 5.07 -2.13 11.67
C THR A 50 4.50 -2.44 13.03
N VAL A 51 4.90 -3.58 13.62
CA VAL A 51 4.50 -3.98 14.98
C VAL A 51 4.91 -2.97 16.05
N PHE A 52 5.94 -2.17 15.77
CA PHE A 52 6.46 -1.13 16.67
C PHE A 52 5.62 0.13 16.69
N HIS A 53 4.65 0.28 15.79
CA HIS A 53 3.74 1.42 15.80
C HIS A 53 2.51 1.17 16.70
N GLU A 54 1.93 2.25 17.20
CA GLU A 54 0.59 2.25 17.80
C GLU A 54 -0.43 1.76 16.75
N ARG A 55 -1.51 1.10 17.19
CA ARG A 55 -2.53 0.54 16.30
C ARG A 55 -3.48 1.60 15.74
N ILE A 56 -3.61 2.72 16.44
CA ILE A 56 -4.44 3.85 16.05
C ILE A 56 -3.49 4.99 15.63
N PRO A 57 -3.70 5.61 14.45
CA PRO A 57 -2.96 6.80 14.05
C PRO A 57 -3.15 7.97 15.02
N ILE A 58 -2.12 8.80 15.19
CA ILE A 58 -2.16 9.99 16.05
C ILE A 58 -2.74 11.23 15.36
N GLY A 59 -3.02 11.13 14.07
CA GLY A 59 -3.57 12.21 13.27
C GLY A 59 -3.58 11.85 11.80
N TYR A 60 -4.10 12.76 10.97
CA TYR A 60 -4.31 12.53 9.55
C TYR A 60 -3.85 13.74 8.73
N SER A 61 -3.35 13.45 7.54
CA SER A 61 -2.93 14.46 6.57
C SER A 61 -3.44 14.09 5.20
N LYS A 62 -3.54 15.06 4.29
CA LYS A 62 -3.78 14.83 2.88
C LYS A 62 -2.47 14.96 2.10
N SER A 63 -2.33 14.17 1.04
CA SER A 63 -1.28 14.38 0.07
C SER A 63 -1.65 15.51 -0.88
N VAL A 64 -0.75 16.47 -1.02
CA VAL A 64 -0.78 17.51 -2.06
C VAL A 64 0.36 17.30 -3.05
N HIS A 65 0.72 16.06 -3.36
CA HIS A 65 1.63 15.81 -4.48
C HIS A 65 0.85 16.03 -5.81
N PRO A 66 1.38 16.74 -6.81
CA PRO A 66 0.66 17.01 -8.07
C PRO A 66 0.08 15.76 -8.72
N GLY A 67 0.89 14.70 -8.79
CA GLY A 67 0.50 13.37 -9.22
C GLY A 67 0.95 13.09 -10.64
N TYR A 68 0.33 12.10 -11.26
CA TYR A 68 0.57 11.66 -12.63
C TYR A 68 -0.75 11.67 -13.39
N LEU A 69 -0.81 12.36 -14.52
CA LEU A 69 -1.98 12.38 -15.39
C LEU A 69 -1.85 11.26 -16.42
N THR A 70 -2.82 10.37 -16.45
CA THR A 70 -2.84 9.23 -17.36
C THR A 70 -3.28 9.63 -18.77
N GLU A 71 -3.05 8.77 -19.78
CA GLU A 71 -3.65 8.96 -21.12
C GLU A 71 -5.18 9.00 -21.07
N GLY A 72 -5.77 8.42 -20.01
CA GLY A 72 -7.20 8.48 -19.71
C GLY A 72 -7.68 9.79 -19.08
N GLY A 73 -6.79 10.78 -18.94
CA GLY A 73 -7.08 12.03 -18.25
C GLY A 73 -7.40 11.86 -16.77
N CYS A 74 -6.99 10.76 -16.13
CA CYS A 74 -7.22 10.51 -14.71
C CYS A 74 -5.93 10.69 -13.89
N LEU A 75 -6.07 10.92 -12.58
CA LEU A 75 -4.92 11.09 -11.69
C LEU A 75 -4.53 9.80 -10.97
N ILE A 76 -3.22 9.53 -10.99
CA ILE A 76 -2.56 8.51 -10.18
C ILE A 76 -1.61 9.19 -9.18
N PHE A 77 -1.49 8.62 -7.99
CA PHE A 77 -0.56 9.11 -6.98
C PHE A 77 0.88 8.77 -7.36
N HIS A 78 1.77 9.73 -7.19
CA HIS A 78 3.20 9.49 -7.33
C HIS A 78 3.73 8.70 -6.13
N TYR A 79 4.86 8.00 -6.29
CA TYR A 79 5.50 7.28 -5.18
C TYR A 79 5.84 8.19 -3.99
N GLU A 80 6.21 9.45 -4.28
CA GLU A 80 6.47 10.47 -3.26
C GLU A 80 5.21 11.13 -2.67
N ALA A 81 4.00 10.69 -3.03
CA ALA A 81 2.77 11.26 -2.47
C ALA A 81 2.73 11.18 -0.94
N GLY A 82 3.42 10.19 -0.37
CA GLY A 82 3.58 10.01 1.08
C GLY A 82 4.64 10.89 1.73
N SER A 83 5.47 11.63 0.99
CA SER A 83 6.60 12.38 1.56
C SER A 83 6.14 13.58 2.39
N GLU A 84 6.87 13.89 3.47
CA GLU A 84 6.51 14.97 4.42
C GLU A 84 6.33 16.34 3.74
N LYS A 85 7.14 16.64 2.69
CA LYS A 85 7.05 17.89 1.91
C LYS A 85 5.69 18.10 1.22
N TYR A 86 4.91 17.03 1.01
CA TYR A 86 3.58 17.06 0.39
C TYR A 86 2.46 16.73 1.36
N ARG A 87 2.72 16.69 2.68
CA ARG A 87 1.68 16.42 3.68
C ARG A 87 1.11 17.73 4.20
N VAL A 88 -0.21 17.86 4.08
CA VAL A 88 -0.96 18.96 4.72
C VAL A 88 -1.88 18.35 5.77
N LYS A 89 -1.78 18.82 7.01
CA LYS A 89 -2.59 18.31 8.11
C LYS A 89 -4.08 18.57 7.84
N LEU A 90 -4.92 17.58 8.12
CA LEU A 90 -6.38 17.71 8.06
C LEU A 90 -6.91 18.14 9.43
N ASP A 91 -7.95 18.98 9.45
CA ASP A 91 -8.74 19.22 10.64
C ASP A 91 -9.74 18.07 10.83
N GLU A 92 -9.78 17.53 12.05
CA GLU A 92 -10.51 16.30 12.34
C GLU A 92 -12.03 16.52 12.40
N LYS A 93 -12.45 17.76 12.69
CA LYS A 93 -13.86 18.14 12.89
C LYS A 93 -14.52 18.76 11.66
N THR A 94 -13.72 19.32 10.75
CA THR A 94 -14.24 19.96 9.54
C THR A 94 -14.65 18.88 8.52
N PRO A 95 -15.79 19.03 7.81
CA PRO A 95 -16.21 18.09 6.77
C PRO A 95 -15.12 17.86 5.72
N LEU A 96 -14.89 16.60 5.36
CA LEU A 96 -13.82 16.18 4.45
C LEU A 96 -14.04 16.75 3.05
N MET A 97 -15.28 16.89 2.59
CA MET A 97 -15.59 17.53 1.30
C MET A 97 -15.13 18.99 1.23
N LYS A 98 -14.96 19.68 2.36
CA LYS A 98 -14.42 21.05 2.42
C LYS A 98 -12.90 21.10 2.49
N GLN A 99 -12.24 19.95 2.62
CA GLN A 99 -10.79 19.87 2.80
C GLN A 99 -10.08 19.07 1.70
N LEU A 100 -10.82 18.28 0.92
CA LEU A 100 -10.27 17.34 -0.05
C LEU A 100 -10.89 17.50 -1.45
N TRP A 101 -10.07 17.30 -2.47
CA TRP A 101 -10.52 17.02 -3.82
C TRP A 101 -11.10 15.59 -3.92
N SER A 102 -11.98 15.37 -4.90
CA SER A 102 -12.43 14.02 -5.22
C SER A 102 -11.24 13.14 -5.64
N GLY A 103 -11.14 11.97 -5.04
CA GLY A 103 -10.05 11.02 -5.24
C GLY A 103 -8.71 11.43 -4.63
N GLN A 104 -8.66 12.39 -3.69
CA GLN A 104 -7.42 12.77 -3.00
C GLN A 104 -7.01 11.72 -1.95
N LEU A 105 -5.69 11.59 -1.73
CA LEU A 105 -5.11 10.64 -0.79
C LEU A 105 -5.05 11.20 0.63
N ILE A 106 -5.58 10.43 1.59
CA ILE A 106 -5.44 10.62 3.03
C ILE A 106 -4.33 9.69 3.54
N LEU A 107 -3.43 10.27 4.32
CA LEU A 107 -2.25 9.64 4.91
C LEU A 107 -2.38 9.67 6.44
N PRO A 108 -2.56 8.51 7.09
CA PRO A 108 -2.51 8.41 8.54
C PRO A 108 -1.10 8.70 9.07
N LYS A 109 -1.01 9.43 10.18
CA LYS A 109 0.26 9.71 10.87
C LYS A 109 0.44 8.71 12.00
N TRP A 110 1.51 7.93 11.92
CA TRP A 110 1.82 6.89 12.89
C TRP A 110 2.81 7.36 13.95
N LYS A 111 2.72 6.75 15.13
CA LYS A 111 3.63 6.98 16.24
C LYS A 111 4.22 5.65 16.71
N LEU A 112 5.51 5.66 17.03
CA LEU A 112 6.16 4.50 17.64
C LEU A 112 5.59 4.24 19.04
N SER A 113 5.14 3.02 19.26
CA SER A 113 4.69 2.50 20.54
C SER A 113 5.89 2.11 21.38
N LYS A 114 6.24 2.98 22.34
CA LYS A 114 7.29 2.69 23.34
C LYS A 114 7.03 1.38 24.09
N LYS A 115 5.75 1.05 24.32
CA LYS A 115 5.32 -0.21 24.96
C LYS A 115 5.69 -1.42 24.11
N ASN A 116 5.36 -1.42 22.82
CA ASN A 116 5.67 -2.55 21.93
C ASN A 116 7.18 -2.73 21.77
N ILE A 117 7.92 -1.63 21.62
CA ILE A 117 9.38 -1.65 21.56
C ILE A 117 9.95 -2.23 22.86
N PHE A 118 9.48 -1.78 24.03
CA PHE A 118 9.96 -2.28 25.32
C PHE A 118 9.67 -3.78 25.51
N ILE A 119 8.46 -4.24 25.16
CA ILE A 119 8.09 -5.67 25.21
C ILE A 119 9.02 -6.47 24.29
N TYR A 120 9.21 -6.02 23.05
CA TYR A 120 10.09 -6.67 22.09
C TYR A 120 11.52 -6.76 22.59
N VAL A 121 12.10 -5.64 23.04
CA VAL A 121 13.48 -5.59 23.57
C VAL A 121 13.61 -6.52 24.78
N THR A 122 12.65 -6.51 25.70
CA THR A 122 12.65 -7.40 26.86
C THR A 122 12.62 -8.88 26.45
N LEU A 123 11.77 -9.25 25.48
CA LEU A 123 11.70 -10.62 24.97
C LEU A 123 13.00 -11.05 24.29
N MET A 124 13.60 -10.19 23.46
CA MET A 124 14.87 -10.48 22.79
C MET A 124 16.04 -10.58 23.78
N LEU A 125 16.08 -9.70 24.79
CA LEU A 125 17.10 -9.74 25.84
C LEU A 125 16.94 -10.98 26.73
N LEU A 126 15.71 -11.35 27.08
CA LEU A 126 15.44 -12.58 27.81
C LEU A 126 15.88 -13.80 27.01
N TRP A 127 15.62 -13.82 25.70
CA TRP A 127 16.08 -14.89 24.82
C TRP A 127 17.61 -14.96 24.77
N LEU A 128 18.29 -13.83 24.58
CA LEU A 128 19.76 -13.77 24.63
C LEU A 128 20.31 -14.22 25.97
N TYR A 129 19.65 -13.85 27.07
CA TYR A 129 20.03 -14.28 28.42
C TYR A 129 19.96 -15.79 28.55
N THR A 130 18.88 -16.43 28.06
CA THR A 130 18.75 -17.88 28.11
C THR A 130 19.81 -18.60 27.27
N ASP A 131 20.26 -17.98 26.18
CA ASP A 131 21.25 -18.55 25.26
C ASP A 131 22.70 -18.11 25.56
N LEU A 132 22.96 -17.48 26.72
CA LEU A 132 24.31 -17.12 27.14
C LEU A 132 25.20 -18.38 27.19
N PRO A 133 26.48 -18.30 26.76
CA PRO A 133 27.44 -19.39 26.93
C PRO A 133 27.49 -19.86 28.38
N ASP A 134 27.47 -21.18 28.61
CA ASP A 134 27.49 -21.79 29.94
C ASP A 134 28.69 -21.31 30.78
N CYS A 135 29.80 -20.95 30.14
CA CYS A 135 30.99 -20.43 30.81
C CYS A 135 30.81 -19.07 31.48
N ILE A 136 29.80 -18.27 31.09
CA ILE A 136 29.51 -16.95 31.68
C ILE A 136 28.07 -16.84 32.23
N SER A 137 27.20 -17.78 31.88
CA SER A 137 25.81 -17.76 32.32
C SER A 137 25.73 -17.94 33.84
N PRO A 138 25.03 -17.06 34.58
CA PRO A 138 24.79 -17.26 36.01
C PRO A 138 23.85 -18.44 36.28
N THR A 139 23.14 -18.92 35.25
CA THR A 139 22.27 -20.09 35.29
C THR A 139 22.57 -21.00 34.07
N PRO A 140 23.69 -21.74 34.08
CA PRO A 140 24.09 -22.58 32.96
C PRO A 140 23.02 -23.62 32.58
N GLY A 141 22.87 -23.89 31.29
CA GLY A 141 21.92 -24.87 30.78
C GLY A 141 20.43 -24.47 30.88
N ILE A 142 20.10 -23.18 31.04
CA ILE A 142 18.71 -22.66 31.03
C ILE A 142 18.18 -22.34 29.62
N CYS A 143 18.98 -22.55 28.57
CA CYS A 143 18.60 -22.21 27.21
C CYS A 143 17.25 -22.83 26.81
N LEU A 144 16.52 -22.15 25.93
CA LEU A 144 15.17 -22.56 25.56
C LEU A 144 15.18 -23.96 24.93
N THR A 145 16.24 -24.29 24.18
CA THR A 145 16.48 -25.63 23.62
C THR A 145 16.57 -26.69 24.72
N ASN A 146 17.32 -26.43 25.79
CA ASN A 146 17.41 -27.38 26.92
C ASN A 146 16.07 -27.56 27.63
N CYS A 147 15.28 -26.49 27.77
CA CYS A 147 13.93 -26.60 28.32
C CYS A 147 13.03 -27.47 27.43
N LEU A 148 13.13 -27.34 26.10
CA LEU A 148 12.41 -28.17 25.15
C LEU A 148 12.89 -29.64 25.20
N SER A 149 14.20 -29.87 25.20
CA SER A 149 14.78 -31.22 25.33
C SER A 149 14.33 -31.89 26.62
N ARG A 150 14.33 -31.18 27.76
CA ARG A 150 13.77 -31.68 29.04
C ARG A 150 12.30 -32.08 28.93
N ALA A 151 11.49 -31.32 28.19
CA ALA A 151 10.08 -31.64 28.00
C ALA A 151 9.86 -32.83 27.05
N LEU A 152 10.78 -33.07 26.10
CA LEU A 152 10.71 -34.16 25.13
C LEU A 152 11.19 -35.51 25.67
N ILE A 153 12.10 -35.53 26.66
CA ILE A 153 12.57 -36.77 27.30
C ILE A 153 11.41 -37.68 27.76
N PRO A 154 10.44 -37.22 28.59
CA PRO A 154 9.35 -38.09 29.04
C PRO A 154 8.44 -38.55 27.89
N VAL A 155 8.35 -37.76 26.81
CA VAL A 155 7.61 -38.14 25.61
C VAL A 155 8.34 -39.27 24.88
N ALA A 156 9.65 -39.12 24.64
CA ALA A 156 10.48 -40.13 23.99
C ALA A 156 10.48 -41.45 24.77
N GLU A 157 10.59 -41.40 26.10
CA GLU A 157 10.51 -42.59 26.96
C GLU A 157 9.16 -43.29 26.87
N ARG A 158 8.06 -42.52 26.81
CA ARG A 158 6.71 -43.07 26.65
C ARG A 158 6.52 -43.81 25.32
N PHE A 159 7.25 -43.41 24.28
CA PHE A 159 7.26 -44.09 22.98
C PHE A 159 8.40 -45.12 22.86
N GLU A 160 9.05 -45.49 23.96
CA GLU A 160 10.14 -46.47 24.01
C GLU A 160 11.38 -46.09 23.17
N LEU A 161 11.53 -44.80 22.87
CA LEU A 161 12.68 -44.25 22.13
C LEU A 161 13.84 -43.90 23.08
N TYR A 162 14.31 -44.88 23.85
CA TYR A 162 15.31 -44.66 24.91
C TYR A 162 16.63 -44.06 24.41
N HIS A 163 17.10 -44.47 23.23
CA HIS A 163 18.31 -43.91 22.62
C HIS A 163 18.20 -42.40 22.34
N VAL A 164 17.01 -41.91 21.98
CA VAL A 164 16.74 -40.49 21.78
C VAL A 164 16.74 -39.77 23.12
N ALA A 165 16.09 -40.35 24.13
CA ALA A 165 16.05 -39.79 25.48
C ALA A 165 17.46 -39.64 26.07
N ASP A 166 18.34 -40.62 25.88
CA ASP A 166 19.73 -40.55 26.36
C ASP A 166 20.55 -39.49 25.63
N LYS A 167 20.36 -39.33 24.31
CA LYS A 167 20.99 -38.23 23.57
C LYS A 167 20.52 -36.85 24.02
N LEU A 168 19.23 -36.70 24.30
CA LEU A 168 18.69 -35.45 24.86
C LEU A 168 19.25 -35.16 26.25
N ARG A 169 19.52 -36.19 27.08
CA ARG A 169 20.17 -36.04 28.39
C ARG A 169 21.62 -35.59 28.28
N GLU A 170 22.37 -36.13 27.31
CA GLU A 170 23.74 -35.70 27.03
C GLU A 170 23.78 -34.22 26.61
N GLU A 171 22.87 -33.80 25.73
CA GLU A 171 22.80 -32.43 25.21
C GLU A 171 22.54 -31.39 26.30
N ILE A 172 21.66 -31.69 27.27
CA ILE A 172 21.31 -30.76 28.34
C ILE A 172 22.38 -30.63 29.44
N ALA A 173 23.45 -31.42 29.39
CA ALA A 173 24.52 -31.37 30.38
C ALA A 173 25.30 -30.05 30.27
N VAL A 174 25.59 -29.44 31.42
CA VAL A 174 26.32 -28.17 31.49
C VAL A 174 27.72 -28.34 30.88
N ASN A 175 28.13 -27.42 30.01
CA ASN A 175 29.40 -27.48 29.28
C ASN A 175 29.56 -28.71 28.36
N TYR A 176 28.47 -29.31 27.87
CA TYR A 176 28.53 -30.36 26.85
C TYR A 176 29.34 -29.92 25.61
N SER A 177 29.14 -28.66 25.18
CA SER A 177 29.86 -28.05 24.06
C SER A 177 31.13 -27.32 24.52
N GLY A 178 32.18 -27.35 23.70
CA GLY A 178 33.42 -26.59 23.96
C GLY A 178 33.21 -25.07 23.92
N VAL A 179 34.04 -24.32 24.66
CA VAL A 179 33.90 -22.85 24.86
C VAL A 179 33.80 -22.07 23.54
N LEU A 180 34.64 -22.39 22.56
CA LEU A 180 34.59 -21.73 21.24
C LEU A 180 33.27 -21.98 20.51
N ALA A 181 32.74 -23.21 20.60
CA ALA A 181 31.46 -23.55 20.00
C ALA A 181 30.32 -22.80 20.70
N GLN A 182 30.34 -22.69 22.04
CA GLN A 182 29.35 -21.92 22.79
C GLN A 182 29.31 -20.44 22.35
N TRP A 183 30.48 -19.79 22.21
CA TRP A 183 30.57 -18.42 21.71
C TRP A 183 30.14 -18.29 20.25
N GLY A 184 30.49 -19.26 19.40
CA GLY A 184 30.04 -19.32 18.01
C GLY A 184 28.51 -19.40 17.91
N PHE A 185 27.88 -20.28 18.69
CA PHE A 185 26.42 -20.38 18.75
C PHE A 185 25.79 -19.10 19.28
N PHE A 186 26.33 -18.48 20.33
CA PHE A 186 25.81 -17.23 20.87
C PHE A 186 25.90 -16.08 19.85
N PHE A 187 27.00 -15.98 19.11
CA PHE A 187 27.13 -15.00 18.03
C PHE A 187 26.08 -15.19 16.93
N LEU A 188 25.82 -16.44 16.51
CA LEU A 188 24.74 -16.74 15.57
C LEU A 188 23.36 -16.33 16.12
N HIS A 189 23.14 -16.44 17.44
CA HIS A 189 21.91 -15.98 18.08
C HIS A 189 21.75 -14.46 18.02
N ILE A 190 22.84 -13.70 18.20
CA ILE A 190 22.83 -12.24 18.02
C ILE A 190 22.46 -11.89 16.57
N LEU A 191 23.11 -12.53 15.58
CA LEU A 191 22.78 -12.31 14.17
C LEU A 191 21.33 -12.63 13.85
N LYS A 192 20.80 -13.73 14.39
CA LYS A 192 19.38 -14.12 14.26
C LYS A 192 18.45 -13.03 14.79
N ILE A 193 18.75 -12.45 15.96
CA ILE A 193 17.94 -11.38 16.55
C ILE A 193 18.05 -10.08 15.74
N LEU A 194 19.24 -9.75 15.23
CA LEU A 194 19.40 -8.60 14.32
C LEU A 194 18.55 -8.79 13.06
N PHE A 195 18.54 -9.98 12.48
CA PHE A 195 17.70 -10.31 11.33
C PHE A 195 16.21 -10.20 11.65
N ILE A 196 15.75 -10.77 12.78
CA ILE A 196 14.36 -10.61 13.25
C ILE A 196 14.02 -9.11 13.43
N THR A 197 14.92 -8.35 14.06
CA THR A 197 14.73 -6.90 14.27
C THR A 197 14.58 -6.17 12.94
N LEU A 198 15.44 -6.46 11.96
CA LEU A 198 15.38 -5.88 10.63
C LEU A 198 14.04 -6.19 9.94
N THR A 199 13.63 -7.46 9.93
CA THR A 199 12.38 -7.89 9.28
C THR A 199 11.14 -7.22 9.90
N LEU A 200 11.10 -7.07 11.23
CA LEU A 200 10.00 -6.38 11.92
C LEU A 200 10.06 -4.85 11.75
N THR A 201 11.25 -4.27 11.61
CA THR A 201 11.44 -2.82 11.46
C THR A 201 11.09 -2.33 10.06
N ILE A 202 11.39 -3.11 9.03
CA ILE A 202 10.98 -2.81 7.65
C ILE A 202 9.50 -3.17 7.43
N GLY A 203 8.91 -3.99 8.31
CA GLY A 203 7.50 -4.40 8.19
C GLY A 203 7.28 -5.59 7.25
N MET A 204 8.35 -6.30 6.86
CA MET A 204 8.26 -7.53 6.04
C MET A 204 7.37 -8.58 6.71
N VAL A 205 7.45 -8.66 8.04
CA VAL A 205 6.50 -9.40 8.87
C VAL A 205 5.88 -8.42 9.85
N ASN A 206 4.57 -8.23 9.78
CA ASN A 206 3.88 -7.28 10.62
C ASN A 206 2.74 -7.96 11.38
N PRO A 207 3.04 -8.58 12.53
CA PRO A 207 2.03 -9.26 13.30
C PRO A 207 1.06 -8.27 13.96
N LEU A 208 -0.21 -8.69 14.05
CA LEU A 208 -1.24 -7.93 14.74
C LEU A 208 -0.89 -7.69 16.22
N SER A 209 -0.24 -8.67 16.85
CA SER A 209 0.21 -8.61 18.24
C SER A 209 1.40 -9.53 18.46
N PHE A 210 2.18 -9.29 19.51
CA PHE A 210 3.17 -10.25 20.02
C PHE A 210 2.53 -11.40 20.82
N ASN A 211 1.23 -11.32 21.12
CA ASN A 211 0.53 -12.35 21.89
C ASN A 211 0.19 -13.57 20.99
N PRO A 212 0.77 -14.77 21.26
CA PRO A 212 0.52 -15.98 20.46
C PRO A 212 -0.96 -16.39 20.42
N TRP A 213 -1.73 -16.12 21.48
CA TRP A 213 -3.16 -16.44 21.55
C TRP A 213 -3.98 -15.69 20.50
N ILE A 214 -3.56 -14.47 20.14
CA ILE A 214 -4.24 -13.68 19.11
C ILE A 214 -4.03 -14.32 17.74
N PHE A 215 -2.83 -14.84 17.45
CA PHE A 215 -2.58 -15.55 16.20
C PHE A 215 -3.41 -16.83 16.06
N ILE A 216 -3.55 -17.60 17.14
CA ILE A 216 -4.37 -18.82 17.14
C ILE A 216 -5.83 -18.47 16.86
N LYS A 217 -6.37 -17.45 17.55
CA LYS A 217 -7.74 -16.97 17.30
C LYS A 217 -7.92 -16.48 15.85
N MET A 218 -6.94 -15.79 15.30
CA MET A 218 -6.99 -15.28 13.92
C MET A 218 -6.93 -16.40 12.88
N ARG A 219 -6.17 -17.47 13.10
CA ARG A 219 -6.15 -18.63 12.18
C ARG A 219 -7.51 -19.28 12.04
N VAL A 220 -8.24 -19.41 13.16
CA VAL A 220 -9.61 -19.95 13.16
C VAL A 220 -10.57 -19.04 12.39
N LEU A 221 -10.33 -17.72 12.38
CA LEU A 221 -11.14 -16.74 11.65
C LEU A 221 -10.81 -16.69 10.14
N THR A 222 -9.57 -16.96 9.72
CA THR A 222 -9.17 -16.93 8.31
C THR A 222 -9.76 -18.07 7.47
N ASP A 223 -10.10 -19.21 8.10
CA ASP A 223 -10.74 -20.33 7.41
C ASP A 223 -12.28 -20.18 7.32
N THR A 224 -12.84 -19.16 7.96
CA THR A 224 -14.27 -18.84 7.86
C THR A 224 -14.54 -17.77 6.78
N PRO A 225 -15.54 -17.95 5.91
CA PRO A 225 -15.93 -16.92 4.94
C PRO A 225 -16.21 -15.60 5.65
N VAL A 226 -15.92 -14.47 4.97
CA VAL A 226 -16.14 -13.10 5.47
C VAL A 226 -17.42 -13.06 6.28
N THR A 227 -17.28 -12.89 7.60
CA THR A 227 -18.44 -12.95 8.48
C THR A 227 -19.44 -11.88 8.05
N PRO A 228 -20.76 -12.13 8.10
CA PRO A 228 -21.77 -11.12 7.77
C PRO A 228 -21.57 -9.81 8.53
N HIS A 229 -20.97 -9.90 9.72
CA HIS A 229 -20.53 -8.78 10.54
C HIS A 229 -19.43 -7.94 9.87
N LEU A 230 -18.34 -8.54 9.41
CA LEU A 230 -17.26 -7.81 8.74
C LEU A 230 -17.76 -7.11 7.48
N LYS A 231 -18.67 -7.74 6.72
CA LYS A 231 -19.30 -7.09 5.55
C LYS A 231 -20.09 -5.84 5.95
N LYS A 232 -20.81 -5.86 7.08
CA LYS A 232 -21.51 -4.69 7.62
C LYS A 232 -20.54 -3.59 8.05
N VAL A 233 -19.44 -3.94 8.69
CA VAL A 233 -18.39 -2.98 9.09
C VAL A 233 -17.75 -2.34 7.87
N LEU A 234 -17.37 -3.13 6.86
CA LEU A 234 -16.82 -2.60 5.59
C LEU A 234 -17.78 -1.65 4.90
N HIS A 235 -19.08 -1.96 4.92
CA HIS A 235 -20.11 -1.08 4.37
C HIS A 235 -20.28 0.21 5.18
N SER A 236 -20.28 0.14 6.52
CA SER A 236 -20.47 1.33 7.36
C SER A 236 -19.33 2.35 7.23
N ILE A 237 -18.10 1.86 7.09
CA ILE A 237 -16.93 2.72 6.83
C ILE A 237 -16.85 3.21 5.38
N GLY A 238 -17.73 2.76 4.48
CA GLY A 238 -17.78 3.17 3.08
C GLY A 238 -16.70 2.54 2.20
N TRP A 239 -16.20 1.35 2.54
CA TRP A 239 -15.16 0.66 1.78
C TRP A 239 -15.69 0.21 0.40
N LEU A 240 -15.06 0.65 -0.69
CA LEU A 240 -15.54 0.37 -2.06
C LEU A 240 -14.91 -0.86 -2.73
N GLY A 241 -13.91 -1.50 -2.11
CA GLY A 241 -13.30 -2.74 -2.62
C GLY A 241 -12.34 -2.52 -3.79
N ALA A 242 -12.02 -1.26 -4.09
CA ALA A 242 -11.07 -0.87 -5.11
C ALA A 242 -9.84 -0.24 -4.45
N ARG A 243 -8.66 -0.52 -5.03
CA ARG A 243 -7.40 0.15 -4.70
C ARG A 243 -6.98 0.99 -5.90
N ARG A 244 -6.38 2.15 -5.67
CA ARG A 244 -5.74 2.92 -6.75
C ARG A 244 -4.46 2.19 -7.17
N ALA A 245 -4.23 2.08 -8.47
CA ALA A 245 -2.98 1.55 -9.00
C ALA A 245 -1.85 2.57 -8.85
N ASN A 246 -0.63 2.07 -8.65
CA ASN A 246 0.57 2.88 -8.86
C ASN A 246 0.86 3.00 -10.38
N TYR A 247 1.93 3.72 -10.71
CA TYR A 247 2.31 3.93 -12.11
C TYR A 247 2.63 2.61 -12.83
N ASP A 248 3.39 1.72 -12.21
CA ASP A 248 3.84 0.48 -12.84
C ASP A 248 2.66 -0.48 -13.11
N ASP A 249 1.76 -0.63 -12.13
CA ASP A 249 0.51 -1.38 -12.28
C ASP A 249 -0.32 -0.80 -13.45
N TYR A 250 -0.45 0.52 -13.52
CA TYR A 250 -1.21 1.18 -14.57
C TYR A 250 -0.58 0.97 -15.94
N GLN A 251 0.73 1.19 -16.07
CA GLN A 251 1.49 1.04 -17.30
C GLN A 251 1.34 -0.37 -17.87
N GLN A 252 1.55 -1.40 -17.04
CA GLN A 252 1.45 -2.79 -17.48
C GLN A 252 0.03 -3.14 -17.95
N ASN A 253 -1.00 -2.71 -17.22
CA ASN A 253 -2.38 -3.02 -17.56
C ASN A 253 -2.88 -2.25 -18.79
N PHE A 254 -2.51 -0.97 -18.92
CA PHE A 254 -2.83 -0.17 -20.09
C PHE A 254 -2.14 -0.70 -21.35
N TYR A 255 -0.88 -1.14 -21.22
CA TYR A 255 -0.15 -1.80 -22.30
C TYR A 255 -0.83 -3.09 -22.79
N ALA A 256 -1.22 -3.96 -21.85
CA ALA A 256 -1.95 -5.19 -22.16
C ALA A 256 -3.31 -4.88 -22.80
N TYR A 257 -4.03 -3.87 -22.30
CA TYR A 257 -5.30 -3.44 -22.86
C TYR A 257 -5.17 -2.98 -24.31
N GLN A 258 -4.20 -2.10 -24.60
CA GLN A 258 -4.00 -1.60 -25.96
C GLN A 258 -3.62 -2.72 -26.92
N ILE A 259 -2.70 -3.61 -26.54
CA ILE A 259 -2.36 -4.76 -27.39
C ILE A 259 -3.56 -5.67 -27.64
N GLY A 260 -4.33 -5.96 -26.60
CA GLY A 260 -5.52 -6.79 -26.68
C GLY A 260 -6.56 -6.19 -27.63
N LYS A 261 -6.74 -4.86 -27.61
CA LYS A 261 -7.67 -4.13 -28.49
C LYS A 261 -7.38 -4.32 -29.97
N TYR A 262 -6.11 -4.43 -30.36
CA TYR A 262 -5.71 -4.65 -31.77
C TYR A 262 -5.50 -6.12 -32.14
N GLY A 263 -5.73 -7.06 -31.23
CA GLY A 263 -5.56 -8.49 -31.49
C GLY A 263 -4.10 -8.95 -31.53
N GLY A 264 -3.18 -8.20 -30.91
CA GLY A 264 -1.77 -8.57 -30.79
C GLY A 264 -0.79 -7.43 -31.10
N VAL A 265 0.48 -7.65 -30.73
CA VAL A 265 1.55 -6.64 -30.84
C VAL A 265 1.82 -6.24 -32.29
N VAL A 266 1.80 -7.23 -33.20
CA VAL A 266 2.09 -7.01 -34.62
C VAL A 266 1.00 -6.16 -35.27
N GLN A 267 -0.26 -6.44 -34.94
CA GLN A 267 -1.42 -5.72 -35.43
C GLN A 267 -1.46 -4.30 -34.88
N ALA A 268 -1.20 -4.11 -33.58
CA ALA A 268 -1.10 -2.80 -32.95
C ALA A 268 -0.06 -1.92 -33.66
N ARG A 269 1.14 -2.46 -33.93
CA ARG A 269 2.22 -1.74 -34.62
C ARG A 269 1.88 -1.38 -36.07
N ARG A 270 1.07 -2.21 -36.74
CA ARG A 270 0.59 -1.96 -38.11
C ARG A 270 -0.52 -0.91 -38.15
N ALA A 271 -1.38 -0.88 -37.13
CA ALA A 271 -2.48 0.08 -37.03
C ALA A 271 -1.97 1.50 -36.78
N ASP A 272 -1.05 1.65 -35.83
CA ASP A 272 -0.36 2.92 -35.58
C ASP A 272 1.01 2.65 -34.94
N LYS A 273 2.05 3.26 -35.51
CA LYS A 273 3.42 3.16 -35.01
C LYS A 273 3.56 3.71 -33.58
N ASN A 274 2.66 4.60 -33.16
CA ASN A 274 2.73 5.29 -31.88
C ASN A 274 1.93 4.61 -30.76
N ILE A 275 1.03 3.66 -31.05
CA ILE A 275 0.23 3.03 -29.99
C ILE A 275 1.09 2.31 -28.96
N ILE A 276 2.11 1.57 -29.42
CA ILE A 276 3.00 0.83 -28.52
C ILE A 276 3.84 1.81 -27.68
N SER A 277 4.27 2.93 -28.26
CA SER A 277 5.07 3.93 -27.53
C SER A 277 4.22 4.71 -26.52
N ILE A 278 3.00 5.08 -26.88
CA ILE A 278 2.02 5.69 -25.97
C ILE A 278 1.69 4.72 -24.84
N ALA A 279 1.42 3.46 -25.15
CA ALA A 279 1.09 2.45 -24.16
C ALA A 279 2.28 2.12 -23.23
N ALA A 280 3.51 2.26 -23.72
CA ALA A 280 4.72 2.11 -22.91
C ALA A 280 4.97 3.30 -21.97
N ARG A 281 4.43 4.49 -22.25
CA ARG A 281 4.52 5.65 -21.35
C ARG A 281 3.16 6.36 -21.27
N PRO A 282 2.19 5.77 -20.56
CA PRO A 282 0.80 6.18 -20.67
C PRO A 282 0.47 7.39 -19.79
N GLY A 283 0.96 8.56 -20.18
CA GLY A 283 0.70 9.84 -19.52
C GLY A 283 1.97 10.57 -19.09
N PHE A 284 1.86 11.44 -18.09
CA PHE A 284 2.97 12.26 -17.65
C PHE A 284 2.83 12.81 -16.23
N SER A 285 3.98 13.09 -15.61
CA SER A 285 4.05 13.70 -14.28
C SER A 285 3.61 15.16 -14.30
N LEU A 286 2.79 15.54 -13.33
CA LEU A 286 2.32 16.92 -13.15
C LEU A 286 3.32 17.75 -12.35
N GLY A 287 3.40 19.03 -12.70
CA GLY A 287 4.28 20.02 -12.09
C GLY A 287 3.71 20.66 -10.82
N LYS A 288 4.48 21.56 -10.23
CA LYS A 288 4.07 22.31 -9.04
C LYS A 288 2.83 23.17 -9.34
N GLY A 289 1.84 23.14 -8.45
CA GLY A 289 0.56 23.86 -8.59
C GLY A 289 -0.51 23.10 -9.39
N GLU A 290 -0.15 21.98 -10.03
CA GLU A 290 -1.07 21.16 -10.82
C GLU A 290 -1.68 20.01 -10.02
N GLY A 291 -2.74 19.40 -10.55
CA GLY A 291 -3.36 18.20 -9.99
C GLY A 291 -3.80 18.40 -8.53
N PHE A 292 -3.41 17.51 -7.60
CA PHE A 292 -3.84 17.62 -6.20
C PHE A 292 -3.25 18.84 -5.45
N GLN A 293 -2.37 19.63 -6.07
CA GLN A 293 -1.92 20.93 -5.55
C GLN A 293 -2.86 22.09 -5.90
N SER A 294 -3.91 21.86 -6.70
CA SER A 294 -4.86 22.90 -7.04
C SER A 294 -5.55 23.48 -5.81
N PRO A 295 -5.76 24.81 -5.77
CA PRO A 295 -6.38 25.49 -4.63
C PRO A 295 -7.86 25.09 -4.51
N LEU A 296 -8.23 24.57 -3.34
CA LEU A 296 -9.60 24.09 -3.09
C LEU A 296 -10.63 25.24 -3.07
N GLU A 297 -10.18 26.47 -2.83
CA GLU A 297 -11.02 27.68 -2.88
C GLU A 297 -11.58 27.93 -4.29
N GLU A 298 -10.89 27.46 -5.32
CA GLU A 298 -11.27 27.64 -6.72
C GLU A 298 -12.13 26.49 -7.27
N ARG A 299 -12.56 25.55 -6.42
CA ARG A 299 -13.25 24.30 -6.78
C ARG A 299 -14.44 24.49 -7.73
N PHE A 300 -15.27 25.50 -7.48
CA PHE A 300 -16.48 25.80 -8.24
C PHE A 300 -16.34 27.01 -9.17
N THR A 301 -15.26 27.77 -9.08
CA THR A 301 -15.06 29.02 -9.83
C THR A 301 -14.09 28.86 -10.99
N ALA A 302 -13.07 28.02 -10.85
CA ALA A 302 -12.11 27.77 -11.91
C ALA A 302 -12.62 26.71 -12.90
N SER A 303 -12.13 26.81 -14.14
CA SER A 303 -12.34 25.82 -15.20
C SER A 303 -11.00 25.21 -15.57
N THR A 304 -10.88 23.88 -15.43
CA THR A 304 -9.69 23.14 -15.82
C THR A 304 -9.34 23.35 -17.29
N PHE A 305 -10.34 23.27 -18.18
CA PHE A 305 -10.13 23.34 -19.62
C PHE A 305 -9.67 24.73 -20.07
N LYS A 306 -10.30 25.80 -19.56
CA LYS A 306 -9.88 27.18 -19.86
C LYS A 306 -8.49 27.50 -19.29
N THR A 307 -8.23 27.06 -18.06
CA THR A 307 -6.95 27.32 -17.41
C THR A 307 -5.80 26.60 -18.10
N LEU A 308 -6.06 25.42 -18.65
CA LEU A 308 -5.08 24.70 -19.46
C LEU A 308 -4.74 25.46 -20.74
N GLU A 309 -5.74 26.00 -21.44
CA GLU A 309 -5.54 26.77 -22.66
C GLU A 309 -4.81 28.11 -22.40
N GLU A 310 -5.21 28.84 -21.34
CA GLU A 310 -4.70 30.18 -21.04
C GLU A 310 -3.37 30.18 -20.27
N LYS A 311 -3.28 29.36 -19.21
CA LYS A 311 -2.15 29.34 -18.28
C LYS A 311 -1.22 28.16 -18.47
N LYS A 312 -1.53 27.26 -19.42
CA LYS A 312 -0.74 26.04 -19.68
C LYS A 312 -0.57 25.13 -18.45
N MET A 313 -1.53 25.16 -17.52
CA MET A 313 -1.49 24.38 -16.28
C MET A 313 -2.74 23.52 -16.11
N PHE A 314 -2.55 22.27 -15.71
CA PHE A 314 -3.65 21.36 -15.37
C PHE A 314 -4.05 21.54 -13.90
N ILE A 315 -5.17 22.24 -13.68
CA ILE A 315 -5.77 22.40 -12.36
C ILE A 315 -7.02 21.53 -12.20
N LEU A 316 -7.33 21.12 -10.97
CA LEU A 316 -8.58 20.44 -10.66
C LEU A 316 -9.73 21.43 -10.54
N SER A 317 -10.89 21.08 -11.12
CA SER A 317 -12.16 21.75 -10.90
C SER A 317 -13.32 20.75 -10.98
N GLU A 318 -14.50 21.14 -10.50
CA GLU A 318 -15.70 20.31 -10.62
C GLU A 318 -16.09 20.02 -12.07
N GLU A 319 -15.79 20.94 -12.99
CA GLU A 319 -16.02 20.73 -14.43
C GLU A 319 -15.23 19.53 -14.96
N TYR A 320 -13.99 19.36 -14.49
CA TYR A 320 -13.15 18.22 -14.86
C TYR A 320 -13.71 16.91 -14.29
N PHE A 321 -14.12 16.87 -13.02
CA PHE A 321 -14.70 15.66 -12.43
C PHE A 321 -16.03 15.27 -13.10
N ALA A 322 -16.88 16.24 -13.40
CA ALA A 322 -18.12 16.01 -14.15
C ALA A 322 -17.85 15.41 -15.55
N ALA A 323 -16.82 15.89 -16.25
CA ALA A 323 -16.43 15.35 -17.55
C ALA A 323 -15.91 13.89 -17.47
N LEU A 324 -15.22 13.52 -16.38
CA LEU A 324 -14.81 12.14 -16.13
C LEU A 324 -16.01 11.23 -15.83
N GLU A 325 -16.97 11.71 -15.03
CA GLU A 325 -18.18 10.96 -14.69
C GLU A 325 -19.09 10.74 -15.91
N GLU A 326 -19.24 11.76 -16.76
CA GLU A 326 -19.96 11.66 -18.03
C GLU A 326 -19.35 10.58 -18.92
N ASN A 327 -18.02 10.58 -19.07
CA ASN A 327 -17.36 9.57 -19.89
C ASN A 327 -17.40 8.17 -19.29
N LEU A 328 -17.33 8.05 -17.96
CA LEU A 328 -17.57 6.76 -17.28
C LEU A 328 -18.98 6.26 -17.57
N LYS A 329 -19.98 7.13 -17.53
CA LYS A 329 -21.37 6.77 -17.82
C LYS A 329 -21.51 6.26 -19.27
N GLU A 330 -20.92 6.94 -20.24
CA GLU A 330 -20.87 6.48 -21.64
C GLU A 330 -20.25 5.07 -21.73
N ASN A 331 -19.12 4.82 -21.08
CA ASN A 331 -18.45 3.51 -21.08
C ASN A 331 -19.28 2.42 -20.41
N VAL A 332 -20.02 2.75 -19.35
CA VAL A 332 -20.94 1.85 -18.66
C VAL A 332 -22.17 1.55 -19.53
N ASP A 333 -22.70 2.54 -20.26
CA ASP A 333 -23.84 2.37 -21.16
C ASP A 333 -23.48 1.43 -22.34
N LEU A 334 -22.23 1.46 -22.81
CA LEU A 334 -21.70 0.51 -23.80
C LEU A 334 -21.70 -0.95 -23.32
N CYS A 335 -21.84 -1.20 -22.01
CA CYS A 335 -21.95 -2.55 -21.46
C CYS A 335 -23.35 -3.18 -21.66
N GLN A 336 -24.33 -2.42 -22.20
CA GLN A 336 -25.67 -2.90 -22.57
C GLN A 336 -26.42 -3.60 -21.42
N GLY A 337 -26.24 -3.13 -20.19
CA GLY A 337 -26.93 -3.66 -18.99
C GLY A 337 -26.34 -4.95 -18.41
N ASP A 338 -25.21 -5.44 -18.91
CA ASP A 338 -24.47 -6.55 -18.30
C ASP A 338 -23.81 -6.10 -16.99
N ILE A 339 -24.43 -6.47 -15.86
CA ILE A 339 -24.00 -6.11 -14.49
C ILE A 339 -22.53 -6.49 -14.24
N GLY A 340 -22.07 -7.62 -14.79
CA GLY A 340 -20.69 -8.07 -14.60
C GLY A 340 -19.70 -7.13 -15.28
N LYS A 341 -19.99 -6.74 -16.52
CA LYS A 341 -19.15 -5.79 -17.29
C LYS A 341 -19.20 -4.39 -16.69
N MET A 342 -20.38 -3.91 -16.29
CA MET A 342 -20.54 -2.62 -15.63
C MET A 342 -19.72 -2.53 -14.34
N ASN A 343 -19.79 -3.55 -13.49
CA ASN A 343 -19.00 -3.59 -12.26
C ASN A 343 -17.49 -3.64 -12.52
N ASN A 344 -17.07 -4.37 -13.55
CA ASN A 344 -15.67 -4.41 -13.96
C ASN A 344 -15.20 -3.05 -14.49
N GLU A 345 -16.05 -2.34 -15.23
CA GLU A 345 -15.77 -0.99 -15.73
C GLU A 345 -15.59 0.01 -14.58
N ILE A 346 -16.54 0.04 -13.63
CA ILE A 346 -16.47 0.90 -12.45
C ILE A 346 -15.23 0.58 -11.61
N ARG A 347 -14.93 -0.71 -11.41
CA ARG A 347 -13.74 -1.15 -10.66
C ARG A 347 -12.45 -0.74 -11.38
N ARG A 348 -12.43 -0.85 -12.72
CA ARG A 348 -11.30 -0.42 -13.55
C ARG A 348 -11.11 1.09 -13.44
N PHE A 349 -12.19 1.87 -13.53
CA PHE A 349 -12.14 3.33 -13.37
C PHE A 349 -11.56 3.75 -12.02
N ARG A 350 -12.03 3.14 -10.92
CA ARG A 350 -11.47 3.42 -9.59
C ARG A 350 -10.00 3.05 -9.49
N ARG A 351 -9.59 1.92 -10.06
CA ARG A 351 -8.19 1.46 -9.98
C ARG A 351 -7.24 2.23 -10.88
N TYR A 352 -7.60 2.43 -12.14
CA TYR A 352 -6.71 2.88 -13.21
C TYR A 352 -7.16 4.18 -13.89
N GLY A 353 -8.41 4.58 -13.72
CA GLY A 353 -9.04 5.61 -14.53
C GLY A 353 -9.64 5.09 -15.82
N LEU A 354 -9.94 6.00 -16.74
CA LEU A 354 -10.50 5.71 -18.06
C LEU A 354 -9.42 5.14 -18.98
N TYR A 355 -9.78 4.16 -19.81
CA TYR A 355 -8.92 3.68 -20.90
C TYR A 355 -9.37 4.23 -22.26
N GLU A 356 -10.68 4.35 -22.43
CA GLU A 356 -11.29 5.00 -23.59
C GLU A 356 -11.92 6.31 -23.12
N CYS A 357 -11.51 7.41 -23.74
CA CYS A 357 -11.95 8.75 -23.40
C CYS A 357 -12.75 9.38 -24.54
N ASN A 358 -13.69 10.25 -24.19
CA ASN A 358 -14.32 11.16 -25.14
C ASN A 358 -13.33 12.22 -25.65
N ASP A 359 -13.74 12.95 -26.68
CA ASP A 359 -12.88 13.93 -27.34
C ASP A 359 -12.49 15.07 -26.41
N LYS A 360 -13.34 15.43 -25.43
CA LYS A 360 -13.06 16.48 -24.45
C LYS A 360 -11.84 16.13 -23.58
N ILE A 361 -11.82 14.93 -23.01
CA ILE A 361 -10.69 14.46 -22.18
C ILE A 361 -9.46 14.16 -23.03
N LYS A 362 -9.63 13.57 -24.23
CA LYS A 362 -8.52 13.35 -25.17
C LYS A 362 -7.82 14.65 -25.55
N LYS A 363 -8.59 15.71 -25.85
CA LYS A 363 -8.05 17.04 -26.16
C LYS A 363 -7.25 17.59 -24.97
N LEU A 364 -7.80 17.51 -23.76
CA LEU A 364 -7.11 17.94 -22.54
C LEU A 364 -5.76 17.25 -22.35
N VAL A 365 -5.70 15.93 -22.51
CA VAL A 365 -4.45 15.17 -22.37
C VAL A 365 -3.47 15.56 -23.47
N SER A 366 -3.94 15.66 -24.71
CA SER A 366 -3.12 16.06 -25.86
C SER A 366 -2.52 17.45 -25.69
N ASP A 367 -3.33 18.44 -25.30
CA ASP A 367 -2.91 19.83 -25.08
C ASP A 367 -1.89 19.91 -23.94
N ARG A 368 -2.10 19.19 -22.84
CA ARG A 368 -1.14 19.19 -21.73
C ARG A 368 0.17 18.46 -22.11
N LYS A 369 0.11 17.44 -22.95
CA LYS A 369 1.27 16.71 -23.47
C LYS A 369 2.11 17.56 -24.42
N SER A 370 1.49 18.39 -25.26
CA SER A 370 2.24 19.33 -26.11
C SER A 370 2.96 20.39 -25.25
N ILE A 371 2.28 20.94 -24.25
CA ILE A 371 2.88 21.88 -23.28
C ILE A 371 4.09 21.25 -22.58
N GLN A 372 4.01 19.98 -22.18
CA GLN A 372 5.14 19.32 -21.52
C GLN A 372 6.37 19.23 -22.42
N LYS A 373 6.18 18.90 -23.70
CA LYS A 373 7.26 18.84 -24.69
C LYS A 373 7.91 20.21 -24.91
N GLU A 374 7.11 21.28 -24.90
CA GLU A 374 7.60 22.66 -24.98
C GLU A 374 8.44 23.04 -23.75
N LEU A 375 7.99 22.67 -22.55
CA LEU A 375 8.64 23.06 -21.29
C LEU A 375 9.89 22.22 -20.97
N TYR A 376 9.94 20.97 -21.43
CA TYR A 376 11.04 20.03 -21.13
C TYR A 376 11.56 19.33 -22.40
N PRO A 377 12.17 20.10 -23.34
CA PRO A 377 12.68 19.54 -24.59
C PRO A 377 13.81 18.52 -24.34
N ASP A 378 14.65 18.72 -23.32
CA ASP A 378 15.82 17.85 -23.05
C ASP A 378 15.46 16.44 -22.55
N VAL A 379 14.37 16.31 -21.77
CA VAL A 379 13.84 14.99 -21.40
C VAL A 379 13.30 14.31 -22.65
N THR A 380 12.59 15.05 -23.50
CA THR A 380 12.07 14.55 -24.77
C THR A 380 13.19 14.13 -25.74
N TYR A 381 14.33 14.84 -25.75
CA TYR A 381 15.51 14.53 -26.57
C TYR A 381 16.23 13.26 -26.13
N LEU A 382 16.45 13.07 -24.82
CA LEU A 382 17.01 11.82 -24.27
C LEU A 382 16.08 10.62 -24.56
N GLU A 383 14.77 10.85 -24.46
CA GLU A 383 13.77 9.86 -24.84
C GLU A 383 13.74 9.56 -26.35
N GLU A 384 14.06 10.52 -27.20
CA GLU A 384 14.14 10.35 -28.65
C GLU A 384 15.45 9.68 -29.08
N GLN A 385 16.54 9.89 -28.33
CA GLN A 385 17.78 9.12 -28.48
C GLN A 385 17.62 7.65 -28.07
N GLU A 386 16.97 7.35 -26.93
CA GLU A 386 16.60 5.96 -26.56
C GLU A 386 15.71 5.27 -27.60
N ARG A 387 14.88 6.04 -28.34
CA ARG A 387 14.05 5.52 -29.44
C ARG A 387 14.85 5.16 -30.69
N LEU A 388 15.94 5.88 -30.95
CA LEU A 388 16.77 5.71 -32.15
C LEU A 388 17.91 4.72 -31.96
N GLU A 389 18.30 4.41 -30.72
CA GLU A 389 19.29 3.36 -30.46
C GLU A 389 18.65 1.97 -30.61
N PRO A 390 19.09 1.15 -31.58
CA PRO A 390 18.69 -0.26 -31.59
C PRO A 390 19.25 -0.89 -30.32
N LYS A 391 18.37 -1.44 -29.47
CA LYS A 391 18.77 -2.23 -28.30
C LYS A 391 19.74 -3.31 -28.77
N LYS A 392 21.04 -3.10 -28.53
CA LYS A 392 22.05 -4.13 -28.72
C LYS A 392 21.73 -5.23 -27.72
N GLU A 393 21.27 -6.36 -28.23
CA GLU A 393 21.15 -7.59 -27.46
C GLU A 393 22.48 -7.87 -26.74
N LYS A 394 22.40 -8.02 -25.42
CA LYS A 394 23.47 -8.57 -24.60
C LYS A 394 22.97 -9.87 -24.00
#